data_AF-A0A4Y8C660-F1
#
_entry.id   AF-A0A4Y8C660-F1
#
_cell.length_a   1.000
_cell.length_b   1.000
_cell.length_c   1.000
_cell.angle_alpha   90.00
_cell.angle_beta   90.00
_cell.angle_gamma   90.00
#
_symmetry.space_group_name_H-M   'P 1'
#
loop_
_entity.id
_entity.type
_entity.pdbx_description
1 polymer ?
#
loop_
_entity_poly.entity_id
_entity_poly.type
_entity_poly.pdbx_seq_one_letter_code
_entity_poly.pdbx_strand_id
1 'polypeptide(L)'
;IADEIHTITSTSGFDALLRAKKVFTYGMPFYAGWGLTKDKYKCERRTKKLSLEELVAGALIAYPRYINPKTKTLCEIEVCLDIMLNL
;
A
#
# COMPACT_ATOMS: atom_id res chain seq x y z
N ILE A 1 -14.37 4.53 -15.12
CA ILE A 1 -14.08 4.91 -13.72
C ILE A 1 -14.89 3.97 -12.83
N ALA A 2 -14.32 3.48 -11.72
CA ALA A 2 -15.00 2.61 -10.77
C ALA A 2 -15.25 3.32 -9.44
N ASP A 3 -16.36 3.00 -8.78
CA ASP A 3 -16.72 3.52 -7.45
C ASP A 3 -16.07 2.72 -6.33
N GLU A 4 -15.97 1.40 -6.51
CA GLU A 4 -15.46 0.45 -5.52
C GLU A 4 -14.54 -0.58 -6.19
N ILE A 5 -13.55 -1.08 -5.45
CA ILE A 5 -12.60 -2.11 -5.92
C ILE A 5 -12.73 -3.35 -5.06
N HIS A 6 -12.90 -4.49 -5.73
CA HIS A 6 -13.09 -5.81 -5.14
C HIS A 6 -11.89 -6.69 -5.51
N THR A 7 -11.14 -7.18 -4.53
CA THR A 7 -9.87 -7.89 -4.76
C THR A 7 -9.70 -9.05 -3.78
N ILE A 8 -8.97 -10.10 -4.18
CA ILE A 8 -8.55 -11.16 -3.25
C ILE A 8 -7.32 -10.68 -2.47
N THR A 9 -6.16 -10.62 -3.15
CA THR A 9 -4.89 -10.17 -2.55
C THR A 9 -4.05 -9.30 -3.48
N SER A 10 -4.59 -8.84 -4.62
CA SER A 10 -3.85 -8.00 -5.56
C SER A 10 -3.38 -6.71 -4.91
N THR A 11 -2.17 -6.25 -5.24
CA THR A 11 -1.66 -4.93 -4.85
C THR A 11 -2.53 -3.79 -5.38
N SER A 12 -3.34 -4.00 -6.43
CA SER A 12 -4.27 -2.98 -6.93
C SER A 12 -5.29 -2.51 -5.88
N GLY A 13 -5.55 -3.31 -4.84
CA GLY A 13 -6.37 -2.84 -3.71
C GLY A 13 -5.67 -1.76 -2.88
N PHE A 14 -4.35 -1.84 -2.72
CA PHE A 14 -3.57 -0.78 -2.08
C PHE A 14 -3.55 0.49 -2.95
N ASP A 15 -3.33 0.36 -4.26
CA ASP A 15 -3.38 1.50 -5.19
C ASP A 15 -4.74 2.21 -5.17
N ALA A 16 -5.82 1.43 -4.98
CA ALA A 16 -7.17 1.96 -4.85
C ALA A 16 -7.36 2.75 -3.54
N LEU A 17 -6.76 2.31 -2.43
CA LEU A 17 -6.75 3.08 -1.17
C LEU A 17 -6.05 4.43 -1.35
N LEU A 18 -4.91 4.47 -2.04
CA LEU A 18 -4.19 5.72 -2.35
C LEU A 18 -5.04 6.71 -3.16
N ARG A 19 -6.01 6.20 -3.91
CA ARG A 19 -6.96 6.98 -4.73
C ARG A 19 -8.27 7.25 -4.01
N ALA A 20 -8.32 7.06 -2.69
CA ALA A 20 -9.50 7.24 -1.85
C ALA A 20 -10.73 6.44 -2.34
N LYS A 21 -10.52 5.26 -2.94
CA LYS A 21 -11.60 4.35 -3.33
C LYS A 21 -11.99 3.44 -2.18
N LYS A 22 -13.25 3.01 -2.17
CA LYS A 22 -13.70 1.94 -1.27
C LYS A 22 -13.11 0.63 -1.76
N VAL A 23 -12.48 -0.11 -0.86
CA VAL A 23 -11.80 -1.38 -1.18
C VAL A 23 -12.37 -2.51 -0.34
N PHE A 24 -12.74 -3.59 -1.02
CA PHE A 24 -13.21 -4.84 -0.43
C PHE A 24 -12.17 -5.93 -0.66
N THR A 25 -11.79 -6.63 0.41
CA THR A 25 -10.84 -7.73 0.34
C THR A 25 -11.50 -9.07 0.62
N TYR A 26 -11.28 -10.03 -0.28
CA TYR A 26 -11.73 -11.42 -0.15
C TYR A 26 -10.60 -12.37 0.27
N GLY A 27 -9.36 -11.86 0.38
CA GLY A 27 -8.24 -12.53 1.02
C GLY A 27 -7.81 -11.79 2.28
N MET A 28 -6.51 -11.85 2.59
CA MET A 28 -5.90 -11.10 3.69
C MET A 28 -4.56 -10.46 3.25
N PRO A 29 -4.57 -9.58 2.24
CA PRO A 29 -3.36 -8.89 1.77
C PRO A 29 -2.74 -8.01 2.87
N PHE A 30 -1.52 -7.51 2.66
CA PHE A 30 -0.79 -6.74 3.68
C PHE A 30 -1.55 -5.50 4.19
N TYR A 31 -2.38 -4.89 3.32
CA TYR A 31 -3.17 -3.69 3.60
C TYR A 31 -4.56 -3.97 4.22
N ALA A 32 -5.00 -5.22 4.33
CA ALA A 32 -6.27 -5.59 4.96
C ALA A 32 -6.16 -5.69 6.49
N GLY A 33 -7.28 -5.62 7.21
CA GLY A 33 -7.33 -5.83 8.66
C GLY A 33 -6.87 -4.64 9.50
N TRP A 34 -6.57 -3.49 8.88
CA TRP A 34 -6.16 -2.25 9.55
C TRP A 34 -7.28 -1.21 9.63
N GLY A 35 -8.50 -1.56 9.23
CA GLY A 35 -9.66 -0.66 9.24
C GLY A 35 -9.81 0.24 8.01
N LEU A 36 -8.91 0.12 7.02
CA LEU A 36 -8.95 0.89 5.76
C LEU A 36 -9.77 0.20 4.66
N THR A 37 -10.08 -1.08 4.84
CA THR A 37 -10.77 -1.94 3.87
C THR A 37 -11.99 -2.61 4.48
N LYS A 38 -12.93 -3.03 3.63
CA LYS A 38 -14.02 -3.93 4.01
C LYS A 38 -13.56 -5.37 3.79
N ASP A 39 -13.18 -6.02 4.88
CA ASP A 39 -12.56 -7.35 4.81
C ASP A 39 -13.58 -8.47 5.00
N LYS A 40 -13.55 -9.47 4.11
CA LYS A 40 -14.36 -10.68 4.24
C LYS A 40 -13.89 -11.56 5.40
N TYR A 41 -12.60 -11.55 5.68
CA TYR A 41 -11.97 -12.34 6.74
C TYR A 41 -11.31 -11.42 7.78
N LYS A 42 -11.12 -11.92 9.00
CA LYS A 42 -10.43 -11.20 10.08
C LYS A 42 -9.04 -11.78 10.30
N CYS A 43 -8.05 -10.92 10.55
CA CYS A 43 -6.72 -11.34 11.01
C CYS A 43 -6.57 -11.02 12.50
N GLU A 44 -6.54 -12.05 13.36
CA GLU A 44 -6.48 -11.86 14.82
C GLU A 44 -5.23 -11.10 15.29
N ARG A 45 -4.14 -11.17 14.52
CA ARG A 45 -2.89 -10.45 14.81
C ARG A 45 -2.92 -8.96 14.47
N ARG A 46 -3.89 -8.51 13.65
CA ARG A 46 -4.03 -7.10 13.25
C ARG A 46 -5.12 -6.45 14.10
N THR A 47 -4.72 -5.95 15.27
CA THR A 47 -5.63 -5.38 16.28
C THR A 47 -5.68 -3.86 16.28
N LYS A 48 -4.71 -3.20 15.66
CA LYS A 48 -4.66 -1.75 15.52
C LYS A 48 -5.48 -1.29 14.32
N LYS A 49 -6.00 -0.07 14.41
CA LYS A 49 -6.46 0.69 13.24
C LYS A 49 -5.32 1.59 12.78
N LEU A 50 -5.12 1.70 11.48
CA LEU A 50 -4.12 2.59 10.89
C LEU A 50 -4.82 3.70 10.09
N SER A 51 -4.19 4.86 10.05
CA SER A 51 -4.44 5.83 8.99
C SER A 51 -3.86 5.33 7.65
N LEU A 52 -4.27 5.95 6.54
CA LEU A 52 -3.70 5.60 5.24
C LEU A 52 -2.21 5.93 5.20
N GLU A 53 -1.81 7.05 5.79
CA GLU A 53 -0.43 7.51 5.89
C GLU A 53 0.45 6.56 6.70
N GLU A 54 -0.06 6.02 7.81
CA GLU A 54 0.67 5.02 8.61
C GLU A 54 0.91 3.72 7.82
N LEU A 55 -0.11 3.26 7.08
CA LEU A 55 0.05 2.10 6.20
C LEU A 55 1.05 2.38 5.06
N VAL A 56 0.98 3.57 4.46
CA VAL A 56 1.90 4.01 3.40
C VAL A 56 3.33 4.09 3.90
N ALA A 57 3.57 4.73 5.05
CA ALA A 57 4.89 4.82 5.65
C ALA A 57 5.45 3.43 5.94
N GLY A 58 4.64 2.52 6.48
CA GLY A 58 5.06 1.13 6.68
C GLY A 58 5.41 0.42 5.37
N ALA A 59 4.56 0.53 4.35
CA ALA A 59 4.67 -0.26 3.12
C ALA A 59 5.68 0.29 2.10
N LEU A 60 5.89 1.60 2.06
CA LEU A 60 6.70 2.28 1.05
C LEU A 60 7.94 2.98 1.61
N ILE A 61 8.06 3.20 2.92
CA ILE A 61 9.23 3.88 3.51
C ILE A 61 10.00 2.91 4.40
N ALA A 62 9.36 2.35 5.43
CA ALA A 62 10.07 1.60 6.46
C ALA A 62 10.39 0.15 6.06
N TYR A 63 9.51 -0.52 5.31
CA TYR A 63 9.67 -1.94 4.96
C TYR A 63 10.63 -2.18 3.78
N PRO A 64 10.50 -1.51 2.63
CA PRO A 64 11.37 -1.72 1.48
C PRO A 64 12.70 -0.96 1.59
N ARG A 65 13.67 -1.37 0.77
CA ARG A 65 14.89 -0.60 0.49
C ARG A 65 14.92 -0.25 -0.99
N TYR A 66 15.26 0.99 -1.30
CA TYR A 66 15.36 1.48 -2.67
C TYR A 66 16.81 1.65 -3.08
N ILE A 67 17.07 1.38 -4.37
CA ILE A 67 18.39 1.52 -4.97
C ILE A 67 18.27 2.49 -6.13
N ASN A 68 19.07 3.55 -6.11
CA ASN A 68 19.13 4.50 -7.20
C ASN A 68 19.63 3.77 -8.46
N PRO A 69 18.86 3.77 -9.58
CA PRO A 69 19.19 2.99 -10.76
C PRO A 69 20.45 3.50 -11.48
N LYS A 70 20.85 4.76 -11.30
CA LYS A 70 22.05 5.36 -11.88
C LYS A 70 23.28 5.12 -11.01
N THR A 71 23.23 5.46 -9.72
CA THR A 71 24.40 5.39 -8.82
C THR A 71 24.60 4.01 -8.19
N LYS A 72 23.58 3.14 -8.21
CA LYS A 72 23.57 1.82 -7.55
C LYS A 72 23.74 1.87 -6.03
N THR A 73 23.49 3.02 -5.41
CA THR A 73 23.51 3.21 -3.95
C THR A 73 22.11 3.18 -3.36
N LEU A 74 21.98 2.98 -2.05
CA LEU A 74 20.72 3.14 -1.34
C LEU A 74 20.17 4.58 -1.49
N CYS A 75 18.85 4.70 -1.55
CA CYS A 75 18.15 5.97 -1.52
C CYS A 75 16.76 5.83 -0.87
N GLU A 76 16.10 6.96 -0.65
CA GLU A 76 14.70 7.01 -0.21
C GLU A 76 13.73 6.78 -1.37
N ILE A 77 12.46 6.47 -1.06
CA ILE A 77 11.42 6.22 -2.06
C ILE A 77 11.17 7.45 -2.93
N GLU A 78 11.20 8.65 -2.36
CA GLU A 78 10.95 9.92 -3.06
C GLU A 78 11.94 10.09 -4.22
N VAL A 79 13.23 9.79 -3.97
CA VAL A 79 14.28 9.83 -5.01
C VAL A 79 13.99 8.80 -6.10
N CYS A 80 13.56 7.60 -5.74
CA CYS A 80 13.19 6.57 -6.72
C CYS A 80 11.96 6.98 -7.55
N LEU A 81 10.97 7.59 -6.91
CA LEU A 81 9.75 8.05 -7.56
C LEU A 81 10.03 9.18 -8.55
N ASP A 82 10.83 10.18 -8.17
CA ASP A 82 11.22 11.29 -9.05
C ASP A 82 11.91 10.76 -10.31
N ILE A 83 12.88 9.84 -10.14
CA ILE A 83 13.57 9.19 -11.26
C ILE A 83 12.58 8.43 -12.17
N MET A 84 11.60 7.71 -11.61
CA MET A 84 10.60 6.98 -12.39
C MET A 84 9.67 7.90 -13.17
N LEU A 85 9.34 9.07 -12.60
CA LEU A 85 8.46 10.06 -13.22
C LEU A 85 9.20 10.97 -14.23
N ASN A 86 10.53 10.84 -14.34
CA ASN A 86 11.40 11.78 -15.05
C ASN A 86 11.27 13.22 -14.55
N LEU A 87 10.99 13.38 -13.25
CA LEU A 87 11.12 14.65 -12.54
C LEU A 87 12.60 14.91 -12.20
#